data_AF-A0A8V5GXY0-F1
#
_entry.id   AF-A0A8V5GXY0-F1
#
_cell.length_a   1.000
_cell.length_b   1.000
_cell.length_c   1.000
_cell.angle_alpha   90.00
_cell.angle_beta   90.00
_cell.angle_gamma   90.00
#
_symmetry.space_group_name_H-M   'P 1'
#
loop_
_entity.id
_entity.type
_entity.pdbx_description
1 polymer ?
#
loop_
_entity_poly.entity_id
_entity_poly.type
_entity_poly.pdbx_seq_one_letter_code
_entity_poly.pdbx_strand_id
1 'polypeptide(L)'
;FLVEVAAAIAGYVFKDKVGASGRWGGARPYPEFFCCGANNYTDWSSIERFRVNNTVPQSCCRVNSTSCNVRPSPATVYENGCLQSIEAWMKEKILIVAPVALGIAFFEILGIVFACCLMKGIRSGYEVM
;
A
#
# COMPACT_ATOMS: atom_id res chain seq x y z
N PHE A 1 -8.17 19.99 -0.01
CA PHE A 1 -7.46 19.73 1.25
C PHE A 1 -7.49 18.24 1.61
N LEU A 2 -8.66 17.63 1.81
CA LEU A 2 -8.77 16.19 2.12
C LEU A 2 -8.09 15.23 1.12
N VAL A 3 -8.22 15.50 -0.20
CA VAL A 3 -7.58 14.67 -1.25
C VAL A 3 -6.05 14.72 -1.17
N GLU A 4 -5.48 15.90 -0.91
CA GLU A 4 -4.03 16.09 -0.76
C GLU A 4 -3.49 15.36 0.47
N VAL A 5 -4.22 15.45 1.59
CA VAL A 5 -3.84 14.75 2.83
C VAL A 5 -3.94 13.24 2.65
N ALA A 6 -4.99 12.73 1.98
CA ALA A 6 -5.12 11.33 1.66
C ALA A 6 -3.99 10.84 0.73
N ALA A 7 -3.63 11.62 -0.29
CA ALA A 7 -2.51 11.33 -1.18
C ALA A 7 -1.17 11.34 -0.44
N ALA A 8 -0.95 12.28 0.49
CA ALA A 8 0.25 12.33 1.31
C ALA A 8 0.38 11.15 2.28
N ILE A 9 -0.73 10.73 2.93
CA ILE A 9 -0.75 9.55 3.79
C ILE A 9 -0.47 8.30 2.97
N ALA A 10 -1.12 8.13 1.81
CA ALA A 10 -0.86 7.01 0.91
C ALA A 10 0.61 7.01 0.43
N GLY A 11 1.15 8.16 0.03
CA GLY A 11 2.55 8.30 -0.37
C GLY A 11 3.54 7.99 0.75
N TYR A 12 3.24 8.39 1.99
CA TYR A 12 4.05 8.07 3.17
C TYR A 12 4.02 6.57 3.47
N VAL A 13 2.82 5.98 3.46
CA VAL A 13 2.62 4.55 3.71
C VAL A 13 3.39 3.71 2.70
N PHE A 14 3.28 4.03 1.40
CA PHE A 14 3.94 3.28 0.33
C PHE A 14 5.35 3.77 -0.02
N LYS A 15 5.94 4.70 0.74
CA LYS A 15 7.23 5.35 0.41
C LYS A 15 8.35 4.34 0.15
N ASP A 16 8.51 3.34 1.01
CA ASP A 16 9.57 2.33 0.90
C ASP A 16 9.30 1.28 -0.20
N LYS A 17 8.07 1.22 -0.71
CA LYS A 17 7.64 0.28 -1.77
C LYS A 17 7.58 0.94 -3.14
N VAL A 18 7.48 2.26 -3.18
CA VAL A 18 7.47 3.11 -4.39
C VAL A 18 8.85 3.76 -4.61
N GLY A 19 9.72 3.78 -3.60
CA GLY A 19 11.05 4.41 -3.58
C GLY A 19 12.12 3.79 -4.50
N ALA A 20 11.76 3.01 -5.53
CA ALA A 20 12.66 2.65 -6.62
C ALA A 20 12.71 3.71 -7.74
N SER A 21 12.08 4.87 -7.56
CA SER A 21 12.17 6.01 -8.48
C SER A 21 13.46 6.82 -8.22
N GLY A 22 14.62 6.25 -8.52
CA GLY A 22 15.92 6.86 -8.21
C GLY A 22 17.05 6.69 -9.23
N ARG A 23 16.86 5.98 -10.35
CA ARG A 23 17.80 6.00 -11.49
C ARG A 23 17.21 5.22 -12.67
N TRP A 24 17.01 5.86 -13.81
CA TRP A 24 16.56 5.20 -15.04
C TRP A 24 17.51 4.05 -15.42
N GLY A 25 16.95 2.84 -15.56
CA GLY A 25 17.67 1.63 -15.95
C GLY A 25 16.86 0.31 -15.87
N GLY A 26 15.66 0.30 -15.27
CA GLY A 26 14.81 -0.90 -15.27
C GLY A 26 13.60 -0.76 -14.37
N ALA A 27 12.50 -0.21 -14.88
CA ALA A 27 11.26 -0.13 -14.15
C ALA A 27 10.67 -1.53 -13.96
N ARG A 28 10.63 -2.04 -12.72
CA ARG A 28 9.68 -3.10 -12.35
C ARG A 28 8.31 -2.42 -12.22
N PRO A 29 7.26 -2.84 -12.96
CA PRO A 29 5.95 -2.18 -12.96
C PRO A 29 5.18 -2.30 -11.64
N TYR A 30 5.65 -3.12 -10.70
CA TYR A 30 4.90 -3.54 -9.52
C TYR A 30 5.66 -3.23 -8.24
N PRO A 31 4.96 -2.86 -7.16
CA PRO A 31 5.55 -2.69 -5.84
C PRO A 31 6.24 -3.98 -5.41
N GLU A 32 7.52 -3.88 -5.01
CA GLU A 32 8.31 -5.04 -4.59
C GLU A 32 7.94 -5.44 -3.16
N PHE A 33 6.86 -6.20 -3.05
CA PHE A 33 6.67 -7.10 -1.94
C PHE A 33 7.54 -8.31 -2.24
N PHE A 34 8.63 -8.47 -1.50
CA PHE A 34 9.60 -9.56 -1.61
C PHE A 34 8.95 -10.91 -1.21
N CYS A 35 7.99 -11.36 -2.01
CA CYS A 35 7.06 -12.45 -1.74
C CYS A 35 6.72 -13.23 -3.02
N CYS A 36 6.17 -14.42 -2.87
CA CYS A 36 5.69 -15.24 -3.98
C CYS A 36 4.43 -16.01 -3.60
N GLY A 37 3.39 -15.93 -4.44
CA GLY A 37 2.11 -16.58 -4.17
C GLY A 37 1.29 -15.87 -3.09
N ALA A 38 0.12 -16.42 -2.75
CA ALA A 38 -0.76 -15.85 -1.74
C ALA A 38 -0.20 -16.14 -0.34
N ASN A 39 0.07 -17.41 -0.06
CA ASN A 39 0.63 -17.93 1.18
C ASN A 39 2.02 -18.52 0.98
N ASN A 40 2.33 -19.07 -0.20
CA ASN A 40 3.63 -19.69 -0.50
C ASN A 40 3.86 -19.75 -2.02
N TYR A 41 5.12 -19.89 -2.46
CA TYR A 41 5.47 -20.12 -3.86
C TYR A 41 4.82 -21.40 -4.44
N THR A 42 4.43 -22.35 -3.59
CA THR A 42 3.71 -23.56 -4.00
C THR A 42 2.29 -23.28 -4.50
N ASP A 43 1.71 -22.11 -4.21
CA ASP A 43 0.37 -21.74 -4.70
C ASP A 43 0.30 -21.74 -6.23
N TRP A 44 1.42 -21.46 -6.90
CA TRP A 44 1.49 -21.54 -8.36
C TRP A 44 1.31 -22.97 -8.88
N SER A 45 1.60 -24.00 -8.08
CA SER A 45 1.41 -25.40 -8.46
C SER A 45 -0.05 -25.83 -8.55
N SER A 46 -0.98 -25.09 -7.93
CA SER A 46 -2.42 -25.35 -8.07
C SER A 46 -3.00 -24.82 -9.39
N ILE A 47 -2.25 -23.96 -10.10
CA ILE A 47 -2.68 -23.37 -11.36
C ILE A 47 -2.07 -24.19 -12.50
N GLU A 48 -2.92 -24.77 -13.35
CA GLU A 48 -2.51 -25.74 -14.38
C GLU A 48 -1.39 -25.23 -15.31
N ARG A 49 -1.48 -23.98 -15.76
CA ARG A 49 -0.45 -23.32 -16.60
C ARG A 49 0.95 -23.35 -15.98
N PHE A 50 1.04 -23.15 -14.68
CA PHE A 50 2.29 -23.07 -13.94
C PHE A 50 2.73 -24.46 -13.46
N ARG A 51 1.77 -25.34 -13.14
CA ARG A 51 2.00 -26.73 -12.77
C ARG A 51 2.66 -27.54 -13.90
N VAL A 52 2.11 -27.48 -15.11
CA VAL A 52 2.60 -28.27 -16.26
C VAL A 52 4.05 -27.92 -16.60
N ASN A 53 4.39 -26.63 -16.53
CA ASN A 53 5.73 -26.15 -16.86
C ASN A 53 6.67 -26.15 -15.63
N ASN A 54 6.16 -26.47 -14.44
CA ASN A 54 6.84 -26.32 -13.15
C ASN A 54 7.51 -24.94 -13.01
N THR A 55 6.73 -23.88 -13.21
CA THR A 55 7.22 -22.50 -13.21
C THR A 55 6.45 -21.58 -12.27
N VAL A 56 7.09 -20.46 -11.92
CA VAL A 56 6.46 -19.32 -11.21
C VAL A 56 6.59 -18.05 -12.04
N PRO A 57 5.86 -16.96 -11.74
CA PRO A 57 6.12 -15.66 -12.37
C PRO A 57 7.52 -15.12 -12.02
N GLN A 58 8.12 -14.34 -12.93
CA GLN A 58 9.44 -13.74 -12.69
C GLN A 58 9.47 -12.77 -11.50
N SER A 59 8.34 -12.20 -11.09
CA SER A 59 8.25 -11.37 -9.89
C SER A 59 8.59 -12.13 -8.60
N CYS A 60 8.47 -13.45 -8.59
CA CYS A 60 8.85 -14.30 -7.46
C CYS A 60 10.36 -14.49 -7.28
N CYS A 61 11.17 -14.01 -8.24
CA CYS A 61 12.60 -14.26 -8.25
C CYS A 61 13.37 -13.38 -7.27
N ARG A 62 14.19 -14.03 -6.42
CA ARG A 62 15.05 -13.35 -5.45
C ARG A 62 16.33 -12.81 -6.09
N VAL A 63 16.86 -13.54 -7.06
CA VAL A 63 18.04 -13.18 -7.85
C VAL A 63 17.64 -12.96 -9.31
N ASN A 64 18.27 -11.98 -9.97
CA ASN A 64 18.08 -11.73 -11.38
C ASN A 64 18.84 -12.76 -12.23
N SER A 65 18.42 -14.03 -12.11
CA SER A 65 18.87 -15.11 -12.98
C SER A 65 17.83 -15.35 -14.06
N THR A 66 18.29 -15.61 -15.28
CA THR A 66 17.45 -15.82 -16.48
C THR A 66 16.51 -17.03 -16.37
N SER A 67 16.68 -17.90 -15.37
CA SER A 67 15.94 -19.16 -15.22
C SER A 67 15.42 -19.43 -13.80
N CYS A 68 15.43 -18.44 -12.89
CA CYS A 68 14.93 -18.62 -11.52
C CYS A 68 13.49 -19.16 -11.47
N ASN A 69 12.68 -18.77 -12.46
CA ASN A 69 11.27 -19.08 -12.55
C ASN A 69 10.98 -20.54 -12.93
N VAL A 70 11.98 -21.30 -13.38
CA VAL A 70 11.87 -22.70 -13.78
C VAL A 70 12.40 -23.59 -12.67
N ARG A 71 11.61 -24.59 -12.25
CA ARG A 71 11.92 -25.44 -11.09
C ARG A 71 12.18 -24.58 -9.82
N PRO A 72 11.15 -23.86 -9.33
CA PRO A 72 11.30 -22.97 -8.19
C PRO A 72 11.83 -23.73 -6.97
N SER A 73 12.80 -23.13 -6.28
CA SER A 73 13.38 -23.67 -5.04
C SER A 73 13.47 -22.56 -3.98
N PRO A 74 13.46 -22.88 -2.69
CA PRO A 74 13.59 -21.87 -1.62
C PRO A 74 14.86 -21.00 -1.71
N ALA A 75 15.88 -21.45 -2.45
CA ALA A 75 17.10 -20.70 -2.70
C ALA A 75 16.96 -19.64 -3.82
N THR A 76 16.04 -19.84 -4.76
CA THR A 76 15.90 -18.99 -5.97
C THR A 76 14.70 -18.07 -5.92
N VAL A 77 13.62 -18.47 -5.23
CA VAL A 77 12.37 -17.72 -5.13
C VAL A 77 12.09 -17.25 -3.71
N TYR A 78 11.23 -16.23 -3.56
CA TYR A 78 10.72 -15.85 -2.26
C TYR A 78 9.80 -16.94 -1.72
N GLU A 79 10.07 -17.43 -0.51
CA GLU A 79 9.22 -18.42 0.16
C GLU A 79 7.98 -17.78 0.79
N ASN A 80 8.12 -16.53 1.25
CA ASN A 80 7.06 -15.80 1.94
C ASN A 80 5.86 -15.54 1.03
N GLY A 81 4.65 -15.78 1.53
CA GLY A 81 3.42 -15.38 0.87
C GLY A 81 3.21 -13.87 0.85
N CYS A 82 2.59 -13.38 -0.22
CA CYS A 82 2.31 -11.96 -0.36
C CYS A 82 1.22 -11.48 0.60
N LEU A 83 0.24 -12.32 0.95
CA LEU A 83 -0.80 -11.94 1.92
C LEU A 83 -0.21 -11.68 3.29
N GLN A 84 0.65 -12.59 3.79
CA GLN A 84 1.29 -12.44 5.08
C GLN A 84 2.22 -11.22 5.10
N SER A 85 2.94 -10.98 4.00
CA SER A 85 3.82 -9.81 3.86
C SER A 85 3.05 -8.49 3.88
N ILE A 86 1.91 -8.43 3.18
CA ILE A 86 1.03 -7.24 3.17
C ILE A 86 0.37 -7.05 4.54
N GLU A 87 -0.11 -8.12 5.16
CA GLU A 87 -0.75 -8.07 6.47
C GLU A 87 0.24 -7.60 7.55
N ALA A 88 1.45 -8.16 7.59
CA ALA A 88 2.49 -7.74 8.52
C ALA A 88 2.84 -6.26 8.33
N TRP A 89 3.00 -5.82 7.08
CA TRP A 89 3.27 -4.42 6.77
C TRP A 89 2.10 -3.51 7.16
N MET A 90 0.85 -3.92 6.92
CA MET A 90 -0.33 -3.17 7.36
C MET A 90 -0.37 -3.06 8.89
N LYS A 91 -0.18 -4.16 9.61
CA LYS A 91 -0.17 -4.19 11.08
C LYS A 91 0.93 -3.30 11.67
N GLU A 92 2.09 -3.22 11.03
CA GLU A 92 3.18 -2.38 11.50
C GLU A 92 2.88 -0.88 11.29
N LYS A 93 2.28 -0.51 10.15
CA LYS A 93 2.05 0.90 9.79
C LYS A 93 0.69 1.44 10.27
N ILE A 94 -0.27 0.57 10.60
CA ILE A 94 -1.61 1.00 11.04
C ILE A 94 -1.58 1.79 12.36
N LEU A 95 -0.60 1.52 13.23
CA LEU A 95 -0.41 2.26 14.48
C LEU A 95 -0.16 3.75 14.25
N ILE A 96 0.42 4.13 13.11
CA ILE A 96 0.69 5.52 12.76
C ILE A 96 -0.48 6.10 11.95
N VAL A 97 -1.05 5.32 11.03
CA VAL A 97 -2.12 5.79 10.13
C VAL A 97 -3.44 6.03 10.88
N ALA A 98 -3.81 5.16 11.81
CA ALA A 98 -5.06 5.25 12.56
C ALA A 98 -5.22 6.57 13.35
N PRO A 99 -4.26 7.01 14.19
CA PRO A 99 -4.40 8.26 14.93
C PRO A 99 -4.40 9.49 14.03
N VAL A 100 -3.64 9.48 12.92
CA VAL A 100 -3.63 10.59 11.95
C VAL A 100 -5.01 10.73 11.30
N ALA A 101 -5.61 9.64 10.84
CA ALA A 101 -6.94 9.66 10.23
C ALA A 101 -8.02 10.14 11.22
N LEU A 102 -7.95 9.69 12.49
CA LEU A 102 -8.88 10.11 13.54
C LEU A 102 -8.72 11.59 13.88
N GLY A 103 -7.48 12.09 13.96
CA GLY A 103 -7.20 13.50 14.19
C GLY A 103 -7.78 14.39 13.09
N ILE A 104 -7.59 14.01 11.82
CA ILE A 104 -8.16 14.74 10.67
C ILE A 104 -9.69 14.79 10.76
N ALA A 105 -10.34 13.65 11.02
CA ALA A 105 -11.79 13.59 11.16
C ALA A 105 -12.31 14.51 12.28
N PHE A 106 -11.59 14.57 13.40
CA PHE A 106 -11.93 15.46 14.51
C PHE A 106 -11.82 16.95 14.13
N PHE A 107 -10.73 17.35 13.47
CA PHE A 107 -10.54 18.75 13.04
C PHE A 107 -11.55 19.19 11.97
N GLU A 108 -11.93 18.31 11.05
CA GLU A 108 -12.97 18.59 10.07
C GLU A 108 -14.32 18.88 10.74
N ILE A 109 -14.72 18.09 11.74
CA ILE A 109 -15.95 18.31 12.50
C ILE A 109 -15.91 19.66 13.23
N LEU A 110 -14.79 19.98 13.88
CA LEU A 110 -14.62 21.27 14.54
C LEU A 110 -14.72 22.44 13.56
N GLY A 111 -14.12 22.31 12.37
CA GLY A 111 -14.23 23.30 11.30
C GLY A 111 -15.67 23.57 10.88
N ILE A 112 -16.46 22.50 10.71
CA ILE A 112 -17.90 22.61 10.38
C ILE A 112 -18.66 23.31 11.51
N VAL A 113 -18.43 22.93 12.77
CA VAL A 113 -19.10 23.54 13.93
C VAL A 113 -18.79 25.03 14.01
N PHE A 114 -17.51 25.42 13.89
CA PHE A 114 -17.12 26.82 13.94
C PHE A 114 -17.70 27.62 12.77
N ALA A 115 -17.72 27.07 11.56
CA ALA A 115 -18.35 27.72 10.41
C ALA A 115 -19.85 27.96 10.65
N CYS A 116 -20.56 26.98 11.21
CA CYS A 116 -21.98 27.12 11.57
C CYS A 116 -22.21 28.17 12.65
N CYS A 117 -21.39 28.18 13.71
CA CYS A 117 -21.47 29.18 14.78
C CYS A 117 -21.21 30.59 14.26
N LEU A 118 -20.18 30.77 13.42
CA LEU A 118 -19.84 32.05 12.82
C LEU A 118 -20.98 32.57 11.92
N MET A 119 -21.52 31.72 11.05
CA MET A 119 -22.65 32.10 10.18
C MET A 119 -23.88 32.54 10.98
N LYS A 120 -24.21 31.85 12.08
CA LYS A 120 -25.32 32.25 12.96
C LYS A 120 -25.06 33.61 13.62
N GLY A 121 -23.85 33.84 14.12
CA GLY A 121 -23.48 35.12 14.74
C GLY A 121 -23.58 36.29 13.75
N ILE A 122 -23.09 36.10 12.52
CA ILE A 122 -23.16 37.12 11.47
C ILE A 122 -24.61 37.43 11.08
N ARG A 123 -25.45 36.40 10.87
CA ARG A 123 -26.87 36.60 10.49
C ARG A 123 -27.65 37.41 11.53
N SER A 124 -27.47 37.08 12.80
CA SER A 124 -28.13 37.80 13.90
C SER A 124 -27.73 39.29 13.95
N GLY A 125 -26.54 39.65 13.50
CA GLY A 125 -26.08 41.03 13.41
C GLY A 125 -26.68 41.83 12.25
N TYR A 126 -27.03 41.16 11.14
CA TYR A 126 -27.71 41.80 10.00
C TYR A 126 -29.24 41.92 10.21
N GLU A 127 -29.85 41.09 11.05
CA GLU A 127 -31.29 41.17 11.36
C GLU A 127 -31.64 42.35 12.28
N VAL A 128 -30.65 42.98 12.90
CA VAL A 128 -30.81 44.14 13.81
C VAL A 128 -30.38 45.49 13.19
N MET A 129 -30.14 45.52 11.87
CA MET A 129 -29.93 46.72 11.05
C MET A 129 -30.96 46.77 9.93
#